data_AF-A0A059BQ37-F1
#
_entry.id   AF-A0A059BQ37-F1
#
_cell.length_a   1.000
_cell.length_b   1.000
_cell.length_c   1.000
_cell.angle_alpha   90.00
_cell.angle_beta   90.00
_cell.angle_gamma   90.00
#
_symmetry.space_group_name_H-M   'P 1'
#
loop_
_entity.id
_entity.type
_entity.pdbx_description
1 polymer ?
#
loop_
_entity_poly.entity_id
_entity_poly.type
_entity_poly.pdbx_seq_one_letter_code
_entity_poly.pdbx_strand_id
1 'polypeptide(L)'
;KTIHSLLVHDNLLFAGGSSVDGTAGKVFSLPSKAISGSLSTGFDIQRMAVSNDFIFTATKCGIIEVWLKERVARVASIKDG
;
A
#
# COMPACT_ATOMS: atom_id res chain seq x y z
N LYS A 1 -10.71 1.84 -12.92
CA LYS A 1 -9.53 1.07 -12.42
C LYS A 1 -8.31 1.90 -12.71
N THR A 2 -7.67 2.43 -11.69
CA THR A 2 -6.57 3.39 -11.86
C THR A 2 -5.53 3.13 -10.80
N ILE A 3 -4.26 3.14 -11.20
CA ILE A 3 -3.13 3.16 -10.30
C ILE A 3 -2.82 4.62 -9.99
N HIS A 4 -2.85 5.01 -8.72
CA HIS A 4 -2.59 6.38 -8.28
C HIS A 4 -1.17 6.55 -7.73
N SER A 5 -0.56 5.47 -7.24
CA SER A 5 0.77 5.48 -6.65
C SER A 5 1.51 4.18 -6.94
N LEU A 6 2.78 4.30 -7.32
CA LEU A 6 3.72 3.20 -7.52
C LEU A 6 5.02 3.55 -6.83
N LEU A 7 5.58 2.61 -6.08
CA LEU A 7 6.87 2.79 -5.40
C LEU A 7 7.64 1.47 -5.37
N VAL A 8 8.97 1.54 -5.49
CA VAL A 8 9.87 0.40 -5.40
C VAL A 8 10.77 0.59 -4.19
N HIS A 9 10.89 -0.43 -3.35
CA HIS A 9 11.77 -0.45 -2.17
C HIS A 9 12.15 -1.90 -1.84
N ASP A 10 13.44 -2.19 -1.60
CA ASP A 10 13.97 -3.53 -1.28
C ASP A 10 13.39 -4.67 -2.11
N ASN A 11 13.50 -4.60 -3.43
CA ASN A 11 12.99 -5.62 -4.35
C ASN A 11 11.46 -5.85 -4.29
N LEU A 12 10.70 -4.97 -3.65
CA LEU A 12 9.25 -4.98 -3.64
C LEU A 12 8.71 -3.80 -4.46
N LEU A 13 7.68 -4.07 -5.27
CA LEU A 13 6.86 -3.08 -5.93
C LEU A 13 5.55 -2.92 -5.16
N PHE A 14 5.27 -1.71 -4.74
CA PHE A 14 4.04 -1.33 -4.06
C PHE A 14 3.16 -0.55 -5.03
N ALA A 15 1.92 -1.00 -5.23
CA ALA A 15 0.96 -0.36 -6.10
C ALA A 15 -0.32 -0.03 -5.32
N GLY A 16 -0.72 1.24 -5.34
CA GLY A 16 -1.93 1.73 -4.70
C GLY A 16 -2.86 2.40 -5.72
N GLY A 17 -4.17 2.19 -5.56
CA GLY A 17 -5.16 2.70 -6.49
C GLY A 17 -6.60 2.45 -6.06
N SER A 18 -7.50 2.45 -7.04
CA SER A 18 -8.93 2.12 -6.86
C SER A 18 -9.24 0.64 -7.02
N SER A 19 -8.46 -0.08 -7.83
CA SER A 19 -8.57 -1.53 -8.01
C SER A 19 -7.27 -2.06 -8.60
N VAL A 20 -6.36 -2.46 -7.72
CA VAL A 20 -5.10 -3.13 -8.00
C VAL A 20 -5.31 -4.62 -7.71
N ASP A 21 -5.46 -5.42 -8.77
CA ASP A 21 -5.73 -6.86 -8.67
C ASP A 21 -6.85 -7.19 -7.67
N GLY A 22 -7.99 -6.51 -7.82
CA GLY A 22 -9.18 -6.70 -6.99
C GLY A 22 -9.17 -6.02 -5.61
N THR A 23 -8.10 -5.32 -5.25
CA THR A 23 -7.96 -4.64 -3.93
C THR A 23 -7.57 -3.17 -4.07
N ALA A 24 -7.49 -2.41 -2.98
CA ALA A 24 -7.03 -1.02 -3.03
C ALA A 24 -5.51 -0.90 -3.27
N GLY A 25 -4.72 -1.91 -2.90
CA GLY A 25 -3.31 -1.96 -3.21
C GLY A 25 -2.69 -3.35 -3.09
N LYS A 26 -1.55 -3.54 -3.74
CA LYS A 26 -0.79 -4.80 -3.78
C LYS A 26 0.69 -4.56 -3.60
N VAL A 27 1.35 -5.58 -3.05
CA VAL A 27 2.80 -5.67 -2.96
C VAL A 27 3.25 -6.84 -3.81
N PHE A 28 4.22 -6.62 -4.68
CA PHE A 28 4.79 -7.64 -5.56
C PHE A 28 6.28 -7.78 -5.30
N SER A 29 6.77 -9.01 -5.34
CA SER A 29 8.20 -9.31 -5.38
C SER A 29 8.72 -9.09 -6.79
N LEU A 30 9.72 -8.22 -6.97
CA LEU A 30 10.37 -8.00 -8.26
C LEU A 30 11.11 -9.25 -8.78
N PRO A 31 11.88 -10.00 -7.94
CA PRO A 31 12.59 -11.20 -8.40
C PRO A 31 11.65 -12.31 -8.88
N SER A 32 10.58 -12.60 -8.13
CA SER A 32 9.68 -13.70 -8.45
C SER A 32 8.46 -13.28 -9.26
N LYS A 33 8.20 -11.98 -9.41
CA LYS A 33 6.97 -11.39 -10.00
C LYS A 33 5.68 -11.84 -9.30
N ALA A 34 5.80 -12.46 -8.13
CA ALA A 34 4.69 -12.97 -7.36
C ALA A 34 4.09 -11.88 -6.47
N ILE A 35 2.83 -12.06 -6.06
CA ILE A 35 2.18 -11.22 -5.06
C ILE A 35 2.78 -11.55 -3.69
N SER A 36 3.33 -10.55 -3.01
CA SER A 36 3.87 -10.65 -1.65
C SER A 36 2.84 -10.24 -0.59
N GLY A 37 1.82 -9.45 -0.94
CA GLY A 37 0.77 -9.06 -0.01
C GLY A 37 -0.28 -8.14 -0.62
N SER A 38 -1.34 -7.87 0.15
CA SER A 38 -2.45 -6.99 -0.26
C SER A 38 -2.71 -5.91 0.78
N LEU A 39 -2.92 -4.68 0.33
CA LEU A 39 -3.26 -3.52 1.14
C LEU A 39 -4.77 -3.30 1.03
N SER A 40 -5.52 -4.10 1.78
CA SER A 40 -6.99 -4.07 1.77
C SER A 40 -7.49 -2.93 2.65
N THR A 41 -7.75 -1.79 2.04
CA THR A 41 -8.38 -0.63 2.69
C THR A 41 -9.84 -0.49 2.26
N GLY A 42 -10.64 0.25 3.04
CA GLY A 42 -12.02 0.59 2.66
C GLY A 42 -12.14 1.69 1.60
N PHE A 43 -11.03 2.29 1.19
CA PHE A 43 -10.97 3.43 0.28
C PHE A 43 -9.86 3.29 -0.78
N ASP A 44 -9.89 4.13 -1.81
CA ASP A 44 -8.81 4.20 -2.78
C ASP A 44 -7.52 4.70 -2.12
N ILE A 45 -6.39 4.02 -2.40
CA ILE A 45 -5.06 4.51 -2.03
C ILE A 45 -4.64 5.55 -3.06
N GLN A 46 -4.40 6.79 -2.63
CA GLN A 46 -4.03 7.91 -3.50
C GLN A 46 -2.53 8.19 -3.52
N ARG A 47 -1.88 7.97 -2.38
CA ARG A 47 -0.45 8.18 -2.17
C ARG A 47 0.09 7.09 -1.28
N MET A 48 1.36 6.78 -1.48
CA MET A 48 2.10 5.82 -0.67
C MET A 48 3.48 6.36 -0.33
N ALA A 49 3.97 5.98 0.84
CA ALA A 49 5.37 6.09 1.21
C ALA A 49 5.79 4.79 1.91
N VAL A 50 7.06 4.41 1.78
CA VAL A 50 7.58 3.17 2.37
C VAL A 50 8.91 3.48 3.03
N SER A 51 9.10 2.93 4.23
CA SER A 51 10.37 2.91 4.94
C SER A 51 10.88 1.45 5.03
N ASN A 52 11.95 1.25 5.80
CA ASN A 52 12.48 -0.09 6.03
C ASN A 52 11.45 -1.05 6.63
N ASP A 53 10.65 -0.55 7.59
CA ASP A 53 9.75 -1.38 8.40
C ASP A 53 8.26 -1.13 8.11
N PHE A 54 7.91 0.04 7.58
CA PHE A 54 6.52 0.47 7.45
C PHE A 54 6.13 0.88 6.03
N ILE A 55 4.85 0.66 5.71
CA ILE A 55 4.17 1.21 4.55
C ILE A 55 3.14 2.21 5.07
N PHE A 56 3.07 3.37 4.42
CA PHE A 56 2.09 4.40 4.70
C PHE A 56 1.19 4.55 3.47
N THR A 57 -0.11 4.43 3.64
CA THR A 57 -1.10 4.59 2.56
C THR A 57 -2.07 5.70 2.91
N ALA A 58 -2.14 6.73 2.05
CA ALA A 58 -3.06 7.84 2.26
C ALA A 58 -4.29 7.71 1.35
N THR A 59 -5.46 7.92 1.94
CA THR A 59 -6.76 7.91 1.26
C THR A 59 -7.22 9.33 0.94
N LYS A 60 -8.24 9.49 0.09
CA LYS A 60 -8.86 10.81 -0.17
C LYS A 60 -9.52 11.42 1.07
N CYS A 61 -9.88 10.60 2.06
CA CYS A 61 -10.59 11.03 3.26
C CYS A 61 -9.66 11.55 4.37
N GLY A 62 -8.39 11.81 4.07
CA GLY A 62 -7.41 12.30 5.05
C GLY A 62 -6.92 11.24 6.04
N ILE A 63 -7.23 9.96 5.80
CA ILE A 63 -6.76 8.85 6.63
C ILE A 63 -5.44 8.32 6.07
N ILE A 64 -4.42 8.25 6.92
CA ILE A 64 -3.14 7.60 6.66
C ILE A 64 -3.11 6.28 7.44
N GLU A 65 -3.10 5.15 6.73
CA GLU A 65 -2.94 3.85 7.36
C GLU A 65 -1.47 3.45 7.39
N VAL A 66 -1.05 2.87 8.51
CA VAL A 66 0.32 2.41 8.74
C VAL A 66 0.32 0.88 8.76
N TRP A 67 1.21 0.28 7.99
CA TRP A 67 1.31 -1.17 7.84
C TRP A 67 2.72 -1.64 8.16
N LEU A 68 2.85 -2.77 8.86
CA LEU A 68 4.12 -3.50 8.93
C LEU A 68 4.44 -4.07 7.55
N LYS A 69 5.59 -3.71 6.99
CA LYS A 69 6.01 -4.13 5.65
C LYS A 69 6.28 -5.62 5.56
N GLU A 70 6.90 -6.21 6.58
CA GLU A 70 7.23 -7.65 6.65
C GLU A 70 5.97 -8.54 6.46
N ARG A 71 4.86 -8.14 7.08
CA ARG A 71 3.62 -8.94 7.12
C ARG A 71 2.50 -8.37 6.25
N VAL A 72 2.71 -7.20 5.67
CA VAL A 72 1.70 -6.39 4.98
C VAL A 72 0.43 -6.27 5.83
N ALA A 73 0.60 -5.96 7.12
CA ALA A 73 -0.46 -5.95 8.11
C ALA A 73 -0.66 -4.53 8.65
N ARG A 74 -1.90 -4.01 8.59
CA ARG A 74 -2.23 -2.69 9.14
C ARG A 74 -2.10 -2.72 10.65
N VAL A 75 -1.30 -1.80 11.20
CA VAL A 75 -1.02 -1.71 12.64
C VAL A 75 -1.49 -0.42 13.28
N ALA A 76 -1.69 0.64 12.49
CA ALA A 76 -2.22 1.90 12.99
C ALA A 76 -2.95 2.68 11.89
N SER A 77 -3.66 3.71 12.32
CA SER A 77 -4.28 4.72 11.47
C SER A 77 -4.06 6.09 12.09
N ILE A 78 -3.63 7.04 11.29
CA ILE A 78 -3.46 8.44 11.64
C ILE A 78 -4.52 9.22 10.87
N LYS A 79 -5.31 9.99 11.59
CA LYS A 79 -6.27 10.92 11.00
C LYS A 79 -5.95 12.30 11.57
N ASP A 80 -5.67 13.24 10.67
CA ASP A 80 -5.59 14.64 11.06
C ASP A 80 -7.02 15.21 11.09
N GLY A 81 -7.31 16.00 12.13
CA GLY A 81 -8.65 16.47 12.51
C GLY A 81 -9.20 17.56 11.59
#